data_AF-A0A2A5T0Q5-F1
#
_entry.id   AF-A0A2A5T0Q5-F1
#
_cell.length_a   1.000
_cell.length_b   1.000
_cell.length_c   1.000
_cell.angle_alpha   90.00
_cell.angle_beta   90.00
_cell.angle_gamma   90.00
#
_symmetry.space_group_name_H-M   'P 1'
#
loop_
_entity.id
_entity.type
_entity.pdbx_description
1 polymer ?
#
loop_
_entity_poly.entity_id
_entity_poly.type
_entity_poly.pdbx_seq_one_letter_code
_entity_poly.pdbx_strand_id
1 'polypeptide(L)' 'MEKHFISSGVKERNKPSRLSVSEVMTIIIAFHQSRYRDFKTYYIHFVFHYLTVMGCLR' A
#
# COMPACT_ATOMS: atom_id res chain seq x y z
N MET A 1 -6.16 -26.47 8.07
CA MET A 1 -7.40 -26.13 8.82
C MET A 1 -7.73 -24.69 8.48
N GLU A 2 -8.42 -24.48 7.35
CA GLU A 2 -8.73 -23.14 6.83
C GLU A 2 -10.08 -22.67 7.40
N LYS A 3 -10.04 -21.65 8.25
CA LYS A 3 -11.24 -21.01 8.78
C LYS A 3 -11.64 -19.88 7.85
N HIS A 4 -12.62 -20.14 6.98
CA HIS A 4 -13.32 -19.11 6.22
C HIS A 4 -14.16 -18.24 7.17
N PHE A 5 -13.64 -17.07 7.54
CA PHE A 5 -14.45 -16.02 8.17
C PHE A 5 -14.74 -14.94 7.12
N ILE A 6 -15.93 -14.97 6.56
CA ILE A 6 -16.55 -13.84 5.86
C ILE A 6 -17.77 -13.48 6.70
N SER A 7 -17.65 -12.54 7.63
CA SER A 7 -18.84 -12.05 8.38
C SER A 7 -18.77 -10.58 8.79
N SER A 8 -18.08 -9.75 8.01
CA SER A 8 -18.47 -8.36 7.83
C SER A 8 -18.37 -8.10 6.34
N GLY A 9 -19.26 -7.34 5.72
CA GLY A 9 -19.18 -7.02 4.28
C GLY A 9 -17.91 -6.24 3.87
N VAL A 10 -16.91 -6.12 4.76
CA VAL A 10 -15.62 -5.50 4.56
C VAL A 10 -14.68 -6.55 3.99
N LYS A 11 -14.34 -6.42 2.70
CA LYS A 11 -13.35 -7.25 2.04
C LYS A 11 -11.95 -6.89 2.57
N GLU A 12 -11.53 -7.56 3.63
CA GLU A 12 -10.16 -7.43 4.14
C GLU A 12 -9.15 -8.06 3.17
N ARG A 13 -8.03 -7.36 2.97
CA ARG A 13 -6.94 -7.85 2.13
C ARG A 13 -6.12 -8.86 2.93
N ASN A 14 -6.38 -10.15 2.74
CA ASN A 14 -5.63 -11.28 3.32
C ASN A 14 -4.21 -11.46 2.72
N LYS A 15 -3.52 -10.37 2.39
CA LYS A 15 -2.12 -10.42 1.93
C LYS A 15 -1.27 -9.47 2.76
N PRO A 16 -0.32 -9.98 3.55
CA PRO A 16 0.55 -9.12 4.34
C PRO A 16 1.27 -8.13 3.42
N SER A 17 1.39 -6.90 3.89
CA SER A 17 2.24 -5.89 3.27
C SER A 17 3.66 -6.42 3.15
N ARG A 18 4.28 -6.29 1.98
CA ARG A 18 5.73 -6.55 1.80
C ARG A 18 6.60 -5.35 2.20
N LEU A 19 5.97 -4.24 2.58
CA LEU A 19 6.66 -3.01 2.97
C LEU A 19 7.09 -3.11 4.44
N SER A 20 8.35 -2.81 4.68
CA SER A 20 8.88 -2.54 6.01
C SER A 20 8.29 -1.25 6.59
N VAL A 21 8.41 -1.08 7.91
CA VAL A 21 7.93 0.13 8.61
C VAL A 21 8.59 1.40 8.06
N SER A 22 9.88 1.36 7.73
CA SER A 22 10.61 2.50 7.16
C SER A 22 10.11 2.88 5.77
N GLU A 23 9.73 1.90 4.94
CA GLU A 23 9.12 2.15 3.63
C GLU A 23 7.75 2.82 3.77
N VAL A 24 6.93 2.37 4.72
CA VAL A 24 5.63 2.98 5.02
C VAL A 24 5.81 4.43 5.47
N MET A 25 6.75 4.71 6.38
CA MET A 25 7.02 6.07 6.84
C MET A 25 7.49 6.98 5.70
N THR A 26 8.36 6.47 4.83
CA THR A 26 8.83 7.19 3.64
C THR A 26 7.66 7.57 2.72
N ILE A 27 6.76 6.62 2.45
CA ILE A 27 5.57 6.85 1.61
C ILE A 27 4.68 7.95 2.20
N ILE A 28 4.46 7.94 3.52
CA ILE A 28 3.64 8.93 4.22
C ILE A 28 4.29 10.33 4.17
N ILE A 29 5.59 10.44 4.46
CA ILE A 29 6.31 11.71 4.41
C ILE A 29 6.26 12.30 2.99
N ALA A 30 6.55 11.49 1.97
CA ALA A 30 6.50 11.91 0.58
C ALA A 30 5.08 12.31 0.15
N PHE A 31 4.04 11.61 0.62
CA PHE A 31 2.64 12.00 0.39
C PHE A 31 2.38 13.41 0.93
N HIS A 32 2.73 13.69 2.18
CA HIS A 32 2.53 15.01 2.78
C HIS A 32 3.25 16.13 2.03
N GLN A 33 4.43 15.86 1.49
CA GLN A 33 5.21 16.83 0.70
C GLN A 33 4.65 17.03 -0.72
N SER A 34 4.07 15.99 -1.30
CA SER A 34 3.59 15.97 -2.69
C SER A 34 2.32 16.79 -2.95
N ARG A 35 1.62 17.25 -1.89
CA ARG A 35 0.39 18.07 -1.97
C ARG A 35 -0.76 17.44 -2.77
N TYR A 36 -0.80 16.11 -2.89
CA TYR A 36 -1.96 15.43 -3.45
C TYR A 36 -3.18 15.64 -2.54
N ARG A 37 -4.36 15.81 -3.16
CA ARG A 37 -5.62 15.99 -2.41
C ARG A 37 -6.01 14.73 -1.64
N ASP A 38 -5.75 13.57 -2.21
CA ASP A 38 -6.12 12.28 -1.62
C ASP A 38 -5.00 11.25 -1.75
N PHE A 39 -4.86 10.45 -0.70
CA PHE A 39 -3.83 9.41 -0.62
C PHE A 39 -3.99 8.33 -1.69
N LYS A 40 -5.23 8.05 -2.10
CA LYS A 40 -5.53 7.02 -3.10
C LYS A 40 -4.91 7.37 -4.45
N THR A 41 -5.08 8.60 -4.92
CA THR A 41 -4.51 9.08 -6.19
C THR A 41 -2.98 9.08 -6.13
N TYR A 42 -2.40 9.57 -5.04
CA TYR A 42 -0.96 9.51 -4.83
C TYR A 42 -0.42 8.06 -4.86
N TYR A 43 -1.09 7.16 -4.16
CA TYR A 43 -0.68 5.75 -4.09
C TYR A 43 -0.74 5.07 -5.46
N ILE A 44 -1.80 5.29 -6.24
CA ILE A 44 -1.95 4.67 -7.57
C ILE A 44 -0.95 5.24 -8.57
N HIS A 45 -0.73 6.55 -8.58
CA HIS A 45 0.12 7.19 -9.60
C HIS A 45 1.61 7.07 -9.28
N PHE A 46 2.01 7.14 -8.01
CA PHE A 46 3.41 7.19 -7.62
C PHE A 46 3.88 5.89 -6.97
N VAL A 47 3.24 5.49 -5.87
CA VAL A 47 3.68 4.35 -5.06
C VAL A 47 3.51 3.02 -5.82
N PHE A 48 2.39 2.81 -6.49
CA PHE A 48 2.14 1.60 -7.27
C PHE A 48 3.11 1.47 -8.44
N HIS A 49 3.42 2.56 -9.13
CA HIS A 49 4.43 2.56 -10.19
C HIS A 49 5.81 2.19 -9.64
N TYR A 50 6.22 2.83 -8.54
CA TYR A 50 7.48 2.52 -7.86
C TYR A 50 7.55 1.04 -7.42
N LEU A 51 6.51 0.52 -6.76
CA LEU A 51 6.49 -0.86 -6.27
C LEU A 51 6.39 -1.90 -7.39
N THR A 52 5.82 -1.56 -8.54
CA THR A 52 5.71 -2.48 -9.69
C THR A 52 7.00 -2.51 -10.51
N VAL A 53 7.63 -1.35 -10.71
CA VAL A 53 8.85 -1.23 -11.52
C VAL A 53 10.10 -1.60 -10.70
N MET A 54 10.22 -1.11 -9.47
CA MET A 54 11.39 -1.35 -8.61
C MET A 54 11.27 -2.60 -7.74
N GLY A 55 10.04 -3.06 -7.46
CA GLY A 55 9.82 -4.28 -6.68
C GLY A 55 10.19 -5.59 -7.40
N CYS A 56 10.53 -5.53 -8.70
CA CYS A 56 11.12 -6.64 -9.44
C CYS A 56 12.63 -6.78 -9.19
N LEU A 57 13.27 -5.74 -8.61
CA LEU A 57 14.71 -5.69 -8.32
C LEU A 57 15.05 -6.04 -6.86
N ARG A 58 14.06 -6.44 -6.04
CA ARG A 58 14.21 -6.81 -4.62
C ARG A 58 13.56 -8.14 -4.27
#